data_AF-A0A853ERA4-F1
#
_entry.id   AF-A0A853ERA4-F1
#
_cell.length_a   1.000
_cell.length_b   1.000
_cell.length_c   1.000
_cell.angle_alpha   90.00
_cell.angle_beta   90.00
_cell.angle_gamma   90.00
#
_symmetry.space_group_name_H-M   'P 1'
#
loop_
_entity.id
_entity.type
_entity.pdbx_description
1 polymer ?
#
loop_
_entity_poly.entity_id
_entity_poly.type
_entity_poly.pdbx_seq_one_letter_code
_entity_poly.pdbx_strand_id
1 'polypeptide(L)'
;MSEETDRQLAQWAESGVTTPRRAVTGPQASAEARAMLEAAGLDVAAVERRVGRPRLDGEPPRPHGQRSPRINVAVSDQTNQAIEEVRAKLGLSRSDLVRKALDAYLAEASDLAHAS
;
A
#
# COMPACT_ATOMS: atom_id res chain seq x y z
N MET A 1 14.76 35.11 13.05
CA MET A 1 13.43 35.16 12.41
C MET A 1 13.02 36.62 12.36
N SER A 2 12.63 37.15 11.20
CA SER A 2 12.30 38.58 11.05
C SER A 2 10.87 38.84 11.55
N GLU A 3 10.62 39.99 12.18
CA GLU A 3 9.28 40.42 12.62
C GLU A 3 8.26 40.46 11.46
N GLU A 4 8.75 40.59 10.23
CA GLU A 4 7.93 40.56 9.02
C GLU A 4 7.43 39.15 8.69
N THR A 5 8.24 38.13 8.98
CA THR A 5 7.82 36.72 8.86
C THR A 5 6.74 36.40 9.88
N ASP A 6 6.88 36.89 11.10
CA ASP A 6 5.88 36.67 12.16
C ASP A 6 4.55 37.39 11.84
N ARG A 7 4.61 38.60 11.28
CA ARG A 7 3.42 39.32 10.80
C ARG A 7 2.70 38.60 9.67
N GLN A 8 3.44 38.03 8.71
CA GLN A 8 2.84 37.25 7.62
C GLN A 8 2.18 35.96 8.12
N LEU A 9 2.82 35.27 9.08
CA LEU A 9 2.25 34.07 9.71
C LEU A 9 0.98 34.38 10.50
N ALA A 10 0.95 35.50 11.22
CA ALA A 10 -0.23 35.95 11.97
C ALA A 10 -1.41 36.29 11.04
N GLN A 11 -1.18 37.02 9.94
CA GLN A 11 -2.22 37.29 8.94
C GLN A 11 -2.79 36.02 8.32
N TRP A 12 -1.94 35.03 8.06
CA TRP A 12 -2.38 33.73 7.55
C TRP A 12 -3.30 33.02 8.56
N ALA A 13 -2.93 33.03 9.84
CA ALA A 13 -3.73 32.44 10.91
C ALA A 13 -5.09 33.15 11.12
N GLU A 14 -5.10 34.48 11.06
CA GLU A 14 -6.32 35.29 11.24
C GLU A 14 -7.29 35.21 10.05
N SER A 15 -6.78 34.95 8.84
CA SER A 15 -7.62 34.71 7.66
C SER A 15 -8.39 33.38 7.71
N GLY A 16 -8.11 32.53 8.70
CA GLY A 16 -8.61 31.17 8.87
C GLY A 16 -10.07 31.02 9.30
N VAL A 17 -10.99 31.85 8.82
CA VAL A 17 -12.43 31.54 8.86
C VAL A 17 -12.81 30.86 7.55
N THR A 18 -12.37 29.61 7.37
CA THR A 18 -13.01 28.76 6.36
C THR A 18 -14.29 28.23 6.99
N THR A 19 -15.46 28.76 6.61
CA THR A 19 -16.74 28.13 6.93
C THR A 19 -16.62 26.63 6.65
N PRO A 20 -16.97 25.74 7.59
CA PRO A 20 -16.80 24.30 7.37
C PRO A 20 -17.66 23.89 6.17
N ARG A 21 -17.01 23.77 5.02
CA ARG A 21 -17.65 23.29 3.79
C ARG A 21 -17.96 21.82 4.05
N ARG A 22 -19.22 21.43 3.88
CA ARG A 22 -19.63 20.03 3.98
C ARG A 22 -18.66 19.21 3.12
N ALA A 23 -18.00 18.23 3.71
CA ALA A 23 -17.02 17.41 3.00
C ALA A 23 -17.70 16.81 1.76
N VAL A 24 -17.29 17.27 0.59
CA VAL A 24 -17.72 16.71 -0.68
C VAL A 24 -16.92 15.43 -0.84
N THR A 25 -17.60 14.31 -1.07
CA THR A 25 -16.96 12.99 -1.19
C THR A 25 -17.36 12.32 -2.50
N GLY A 26 -16.60 11.30 -2.89
CA GLY A 26 -16.89 10.53 -4.10
C GLY A 26 -16.72 11.34 -5.40
N PRO A 27 -17.52 11.06 -6.44
CA PRO A 27 -17.33 11.64 -7.77
C PRO A 27 -17.36 13.17 -7.80
N GLN A 28 -18.17 13.78 -6.95
CA GLN A 28 -18.30 15.24 -6.86
C GLN A 28 -17.01 15.89 -6.30
N ALA A 29 -16.34 15.23 -5.36
CA ALA A 29 -15.05 15.69 -4.83
C ALA A 29 -13.95 15.64 -5.90
N SER A 30 -13.98 14.59 -6.72
CA SER A 30 -13.05 14.44 -7.84
C SER A 30 -13.21 15.55 -8.86
N ALA A 31 -14.46 15.88 -9.23
CA ALA A 31 -14.76 16.96 -10.18
C ALA A 31 -14.34 18.33 -9.65
N GLU A 32 -14.60 18.62 -8.37
CA GLU A 32 -14.19 19.87 -7.73
C GLU A 32 -12.65 19.98 -7.66
N ALA A 33 -11.96 18.90 -7.27
CA ALA A 33 -10.50 18.88 -7.25
C ALA A 33 -9.91 19.08 -8.64
N ARG A 34 -10.52 18.47 -9.68
CA ARG A 34 -10.11 18.63 -11.07
C ARG A 34 -10.20 20.09 -11.52
N ALA A 35 -11.34 20.72 -11.27
CA ALA A 35 -11.56 22.13 -11.60
C ALA A 35 -10.58 23.08 -10.88
N MET A 36 -10.22 22.77 -9.62
CA MET A 36 -9.22 23.55 -8.89
C MET A 36 -7.81 23.44 -9.51
N LEU A 37 -7.43 22.25 -9.97
CA LEU A 37 -6.14 22.02 -10.64
C LEU A 37 -6.08 22.71 -12.01
N GLU A 38 -7.17 22.68 -12.78
CA GLU A 38 -7.28 23.40 -14.06
C GLU A 38 -7.18 24.92 -13.87
N ALA A 39 -7.87 25.46 -12.85
CA ALA A 39 -7.81 26.89 -12.53
C ALA A 39 -6.41 27.35 -12.07
N ALA A 40 -5.62 26.44 -11.48
CA ALA A 40 -4.22 26.69 -11.13
C ALA A 40 -3.26 26.56 -12.34
N GLY A 41 -3.77 26.27 -13.54
CA GLY A 41 -2.97 26.10 -14.77
C GLY A 41 -2.18 24.79 -14.82
N LEU A 42 -2.56 23.79 -14.02
CA LEU A 42 -1.87 22.50 -13.98
C LEU A 42 -2.43 21.54 -15.03
N ASP A 43 -1.55 20.75 -15.65
CA ASP A 43 -1.97 19.62 -16.48
C ASP A 43 -2.56 18.52 -15.60
N VAL A 44 -3.89 18.55 -15.50
CA VAL A 44 -4.67 17.57 -14.75
C VAL A 44 -4.39 16.14 -15.18
N ALA A 45 -4.21 15.88 -16.48
CA ALA A 45 -3.97 14.53 -16.96
C ALA A 45 -2.58 14.03 -16.53
N ALA A 46 -1.58 14.91 -16.40
CA ALA A 46 -0.30 14.57 -15.79
C ALA A 46 -0.40 14.36 -14.28
N VAL A 47 -1.22 15.15 -13.58
CA VAL A 47 -1.45 14.99 -12.14
C VAL A 47 -2.18 13.68 -11.83
N GLU A 48 -3.27 13.37 -12.52
CA GLU A 48 -4.04 12.13 -12.36
C GLU A 48 -3.18 10.89 -12.62
N ARG A 49 -2.27 10.94 -13.61
CA ARG A 49 -1.27 9.88 -13.84
C ARG A 49 -0.29 9.71 -12.67
N ARG A 50 -0.05 10.76 -11.87
CA ARG A 50 0.89 10.80 -10.74
C ARG A 50 0.25 10.62 -9.36
N VAL A 51 -1.08 10.64 -9.24
CA VAL A 51 -1.78 10.57 -7.93
C VAL A 51 -1.65 9.17 -7.26
N GLY A 52 -1.08 8.18 -7.94
CA GLY A 52 -0.46 7.04 -7.26
C GLY A 52 0.86 7.48 -6.60
N ARG A 53 0.85 7.69 -5.28
CA ARG A 53 1.96 8.06 -4.36
C ARG A 53 3.29 8.43 -5.07
N PRO A 54 3.75 9.69 -5.01
CA PRO A 54 5.01 10.10 -5.63
C PRO A 54 6.15 9.16 -5.22
N ARG A 55 6.68 8.45 -6.21
CA ARG A 55 7.84 7.59 -6.08
C ARG A 55 9.07 8.38 -6.50
N LEU A 56 10.03 8.53 -5.60
CA LEU A 56 11.28 9.29 -5.82
C LEU A 56 12.15 8.67 -6.92
N ASP A 57 11.82 7.44 -7.31
CA ASP A 57 12.52 6.53 -8.20
C ASP A 57 11.97 6.50 -9.63
N GLY A 58 10.88 7.23 -9.93
CA GLY A 58 10.39 7.42 -11.32
C GLY A 58 9.82 6.17 -12.01
N GLU A 59 9.77 5.03 -11.33
CA GLU A 59 9.20 3.80 -11.88
C GLU A 59 7.66 3.85 -11.91
N PRO A 60 7.02 3.47 -13.03
CA PRO A 60 5.57 3.33 -13.09
C PRO A 60 5.09 2.33 -12.01
N PRO A 61 3.93 2.56 -11.39
CA PRO A 61 3.36 1.61 -10.45
C PRO A 61 3.13 0.29 -11.18
N ARG A 62 3.77 -0.79 -10.70
CA ARG A 62 3.49 -2.14 -11.20
C ARG A 62 1.99 -2.37 -11.06
N PRO A 63 1.30 -2.91 -12.08
CA PRO A 63 -0.12 -3.22 -11.97
C PRO A 63 -0.30 -4.05 -10.71
N HIS A 64 -1.28 -3.68 -9.86
CA HIS A 64 -1.57 -4.39 -8.63
C HIS A 64 -1.61 -5.89 -8.93
N GLY A 65 -0.57 -6.60 -8.47
CA GLY A 65 -0.35 -7.98 -8.84
C GLY A 65 -1.61 -8.79 -8.58
N GLN A 66 -1.98 -9.64 -9.54
CA GLN A 66 -2.94 -10.71 -9.30
C GLN A 66 -2.63 -11.32 -7.93
N ARG A 67 -3.59 -11.24 -7.01
CA ARG A 67 -3.42 -11.81 -5.67
C ARG A 67 -2.98 -13.26 -5.86
N SER A 68 -1.94 -13.68 -5.14
CA SER A 68 -1.53 -15.08 -5.16
C SER A 68 -2.75 -15.98 -4.91
N PRO A 69 -2.90 -17.09 -5.66
CA PRO A 69 -4.04 -17.98 -5.47
C PRO A 69 -4.07 -18.48 -4.04
N ARG A 70 -5.28 -18.58 -3.48
CA ARG A 70 -5.51 -19.13 -2.13
C ARG A 70 -5.87 -20.60 -2.26
N ILE A 71 -5.14 -21.44 -1.54
CA ILE A 71 -5.40 -22.87 -1.45
C ILE A 71 -5.86 -23.16 -0.02
N ASN A 72 -7.06 -23.71 0.12
CA ASN A 72 -7.59 -24.17 1.40
C ASN A 72 -7.23 -25.64 1.58
N VAL A 73 -6.55 -25.97 2.68
CA VAL A 73 -6.09 -27.34 2.97
C VAL A 73 -6.65 -27.78 4.32
N ALA A 74 -7.31 -28.93 4.34
CA ALA A 74 -7.69 -29.59 5.58
C ALA A 74 -6.47 -30.31 6.16
N VAL A 75 -6.19 -30.08 7.44
CA VAL A 75 -5.11 -30.73 8.18
C VAL A 75 -5.67 -31.27 9.50
N SER A 76 -5.03 -32.27 10.08
CA SER A 76 -5.39 -32.74 11.41
C SER A 76 -5.10 -31.68 12.48
N ASP A 77 -5.80 -31.74 13.62
CA ASP A 77 -5.60 -30.79 14.73
C ASP A 77 -4.16 -30.82 15.26
N GLN A 78 -3.55 -32.01 15.34
CA GLN A 78 -2.16 -32.18 15.72
C GLN A 78 -1.21 -31.46 14.76
N THR A 79 -1.46 -31.55 13.46
CA THR A 79 -0.65 -30.86 12.44
C THR A 79 -0.84 -29.35 12.56
N ASN A 80 -2.07 -28.90 12.78
CA ASN A 80 -2.36 -27.49 12.99
C ASN A 80 -1.61 -26.93 14.19
N GLN A 81 -1.59 -27.67 15.31
CA GLN A 81 -0.86 -27.27 16.51
C GLN A 81 0.65 -27.21 16.28
N ALA A 82 1.22 -28.20 15.59
CA ALA A 82 2.64 -28.19 15.23
C ALA A 82 3.02 -26.96 14.39
N ILE A 83 2.17 -26.57 13.42
CA ILE A 83 2.37 -25.36 12.61
C ILE A 83 2.38 -24.10 13.50
N GLU A 84 1.46 -24.01 14.45
CA GLU A 84 1.36 -22.86 15.36
C GLU A 84 2.57 -22.76 16.30
N GLU A 85 3.07 -23.88 16.82
CA GLU A 85 4.25 -23.89 17.68
C GLU A 85 5.52 -23.50 16.90
N VAL A 86 5.69 -24.03 15.69
CA VAL A 86 6.85 -23.74 14.85
C VAL A 86 6.84 -22.28 14.38
N ARG A 87 5.68 -21.75 13.95
CA ARG A 87 5.61 -20.34 13.52
C ARG A 87 5.93 -19.38 14.66
N ALA A 88 5.48 -19.69 15.88
CA ALA A 88 5.73 -18.88 17.07
C ALA A 88 7.23 -18.89 17.43
N LYS A 89 7.87 -20.08 17.41
CA LYS A 89 9.31 -20.22 17.65
C LYS A 89 10.17 -19.46 16.64
N LEU A 90 9.75 -19.43 15.38
CA LEU A 90 10.50 -18.78 14.30
C LEU A 90 10.11 -17.30 14.08
N GLY A 91 9.08 -16.80 14.77
CA GLY A 91 8.58 -15.44 14.58
C GLY A 91 8.02 -15.17 13.18
N LEU A 92 7.48 -16.20 12.50
CA LEU A 92 7.00 -16.10 11.13
C LEU A 92 5.47 -16.04 11.07
N SER A 93 4.95 -15.40 10.02
CA SER A 93 3.53 -15.55 9.70
C SER A 93 3.24 -16.99 9.27
N ARG A 94 2.01 -17.44 9.49
CA ARG A 94 1.59 -18.80 9.12
C ARG A 94 1.79 -19.07 7.63
N SER A 95 1.44 -18.11 6.77
CA SER A 95 1.62 -18.25 5.32
C SER A 95 3.08 -18.26 4.90
N ASP A 96 3.95 -17.50 5.56
CA ASP A 96 5.38 -17.50 5.23
C ASP A 96 6.05 -18.81 5.65
N LEU A 97 5.67 -19.36 6.81
CA LEU A 97 6.13 -20.67 7.24
C LEU A 97 5.74 -21.76 6.24
N VAL A 98 4.47 -21.81 5.84
CA VAL A 98 3.98 -22.82 4.89
C VAL A 98 4.66 -22.68 3.52
N ARG A 99 4.84 -21.46 3.02
CA ARG A 99 5.57 -21.24 1.76
C ARG A 99 7.00 -21.74 1.83
N LYS A 100 7.76 -21.38 2.88
CA LYS A 100 9.14 -21.88 3.07
C LYS A 100 9.22 -23.40 3.17
N ALA A 101 8.27 -24.03 3.87
CA ALA A 101 8.23 -25.48 4.00
C ALA A 101 7.96 -26.17 2.64
N LEU A 102 7.04 -25.61 1.84
CA LEU A 102 6.78 -26.10 0.49
C LEU A 102 7.97 -25.89 -0.44
N ASP A 103 8.62 -24.74 -0.39
CA ASP A 103 9.80 -24.43 -1.21
C ASP A 103 10.94 -25.42 -0.91
N ALA A 104 11.19 -25.72 0.38
CA ALA A 104 12.20 -26.68 0.79
C ALA A 104 11.88 -28.10 0.31
N TYR A 105 10.62 -28.53 0.47
CA TYR A 105 10.17 -29.84 -0.01
C TYR A 105 10.28 -29.98 -1.53
N LEU A 106 9.90 -28.93 -2.28
CA LEU A 106 9.99 -28.94 -3.74
C LEU A 106 11.43 -28.96 -4.24
N ALA A 107 12.34 -28.25 -3.57
CA ALA A 107 13.76 -28.29 -3.88
C ALA A 107 14.32 -29.72 -3.71
N GLU A 108 14.07 -30.34 -2.54
CA GLU A 108 14.50 -31.71 -2.26
C GLU A 108 13.89 -32.73 -3.23
N ALA A 109 12.59 -32.62 -3.51
CA ALA A 109 11.91 -33.50 -4.47
C ALA A 109 12.45 -33.32 -5.90
N SER A 110 12.85 -32.10 -6.27
CA SER A 110 13.45 -31.84 -7.58
C SER A 110 14.84 -32.47 -7.70
N ASP A 111 15.64 -32.41 -6.63
CA ASP A 111 16.97 -33.03 -6.59
C ASP A 111 16.87 -34.57 -6.70
N LEU A 112 15.89 -35.18 -6.02
CA LEU A 112 15.60 -36.61 -6.11
C LEU A 112 15.20 -37.03 -7.53
N ALA A 113 14.41 -36.22 -8.24
CA ALA A 113 13.95 -36.53 -9.59
C ALA A 113 15.05 -36.44 -10.66
N HIS A 114 16.13 -35.69 -10.40
CA HIS A 114 17.28 -35.58 -11.32
C HIS A 114 18.37 -36.62 -11.02
N ALA A 115 18.30 -37.29 -9.87
CA ALA A 115 19.23 -38.35 -9.47
C ALA A 115 18.80 -39.76 -9.93
N SER A 116 17.58 -39.89 -10.47
CA SER A 116 16.96 -41.13 -10.97
C SER A 116 16.85 -41.15 -12.49
#